data_AF-A0A821EQ70-F1
#
_entry.id   AF-A0A821EQ70-F1
#
_cell.length_a   1.000
_cell.length_b   1.000
_cell.length_c   1.000
_cell.angle_alpha   90.00
_cell.angle_beta   90.00
_cell.angle_gamma   90.00
#
_symmetry.space_group_name_H-M   'P 1'
#
loop_
_entity.id
_entity.type
_entity.pdbx_description
1 polymer ?
#
loop_
_entity_poly.entity_id
_entity_poly.type
_entity_poly.pdbx_seq_one_letter_code
_entity_poly.pdbx_strand_id
1 'polypeptide(L)'
;KYLLFKNELESIKSLTLIHSQQLIDIVQYLYDCCIIHRDLRPPNLMFDRRRQHLILIDFGFAKTYEINDLALELPIEGTIPYASENFFRFHLKLSENLFFKQDYEYERTFYLQCAINIIMIMKDTYIRDKIDSIKPLSSVHEKILASSKLWENVKEENKNYFKLLELINNLTESSDFDVIKQDVKHLYED
;
A
#
# COMPACT_ATOMS: atom_id res chain seq x y z
N LYS A 1 -3.70 -15.74 -24.46
CA LYS A 1 -2.81 -14.82 -23.72
C LYS A 1 -3.42 -14.67 -22.33
N TYR A 2 -2.88 -15.36 -21.32
CA TYR A 2 -3.66 -15.86 -20.16
C TYR A 2 -3.36 -15.16 -18.82
N LEU A 3 -2.24 -14.47 -18.73
CA LEU A 3 -1.87 -13.62 -17.60
C LEU A 3 -1.49 -12.27 -18.19
N LEU A 4 -2.04 -11.18 -17.62
CA LEU A 4 -1.52 -9.86 -17.93
C LEU A 4 -0.18 -9.70 -17.21
N PHE A 5 0.90 -9.61 -17.98
CA PHE A 5 2.25 -9.45 -17.42
C PHE A 5 2.41 -8.08 -16.76
N LYS A 6 3.47 -7.94 -15.95
CA LYS A 6 3.94 -6.78 -15.13
C LYS A 6 3.66 -5.37 -15.70
N ASN A 7 3.57 -5.22 -17.03
CA ASN A 7 3.39 -3.93 -17.73
C ASN A 7 1.93 -3.71 -18.24
N GLU A 8 1.11 -4.76 -18.31
CA GLU A 8 -0.28 -4.67 -18.79
C GLU A 8 -1.27 -4.29 -17.67
N LEU A 9 -0.92 -4.43 -16.39
CA LEU A 9 -1.76 -3.86 -15.31
C LEU A 9 -1.62 -2.33 -15.21
N GLU A 10 -0.42 -1.79 -15.47
CA GLU A 10 -0.26 -0.34 -15.70
C GLU A 10 -1.09 0.13 -16.92
N SER A 11 -1.33 -0.76 -17.89
CA SER A 11 -2.24 -0.48 -19.02
C SER A 11 -3.73 -0.57 -18.67
N ILE A 12 -4.09 -1.27 -17.58
CA ILE A 12 -5.43 -1.23 -17.01
C ILE A 12 -5.56 0.11 -16.27
N LYS A 13 -6.20 1.07 -16.94
CA LYS A 13 -6.36 2.43 -16.42
C LYS A 13 -7.08 2.51 -15.07
N SER A 14 -7.81 1.47 -14.65
CA SER A 14 -8.49 1.42 -13.34
C SER A 14 -8.86 0.03 -12.80
N LEU A 15 -8.81 -0.12 -11.48
CA LEU A 15 -9.39 -1.27 -10.75
C LEU A 15 -10.89 -1.06 -10.53
N THR A 16 -11.69 -2.10 -10.72
CA THR A 16 -13.11 -2.13 -10.32
C THR A 16 -13.23 -2.34 -8.82
N LEU A 17 -14.43 -2.12 -8.25
CA LEU A 17 -14.69 -2.39 -6.84
C LEU A 17 -14.35 -3.84 -6.44
N ILE A 18 -14.69 -4.81 -7.28
CA ILE A 18 -14.39 -6.22 -7.04
C ILE A 18 -12.88 -6.45 -6.90
N HIS A 19 -12.08 -5.82 -7.75
CA HIS A 19 -10.62 -5.95 -7.66
C HIS A 19 -10.07 -5.27 -6.40
N SER A 20 -10.61 -4.11 -6.01
CA SER A 20 -10.22 -3.45 -4.77
C SER A 20 -10.53 -4.32 -3.54
N GLN A 21 -11.69 -4.97 -3.52
CA GLN A 21 -12.04 -5.94 -2.47
C GLN A 21 -11.11 -7.15 -2.45
N GLN A 22 -10.73 -7.69 -3.61
CA GLN A 22 -9.74 -8.77 -3.71
C GLN A 22 -8.36 -8.33 -3.20
N LEU A 23 -7.96 -7.07 -3.39
CA LEU A 23 -6.69 -6.56 -2.86
C LEU A 23 -6.72 -6.52 -1.32
N ILE A 24 -7.86 -6.15 -0.72
CA ILE A 24 -8.03 -6.24 0.74
C ILE A 24 -7.93 -7.70 1.20
N ASP A 25 -8.57 -8.64 0.50
CA ASP A 25 -8.48 -10.09 0.81
C ASP A 25 -7.04 -10.61 0.75
N ILE A 26 -6.27 -10.19 -0.26
CA ILE A 26 -4.85 -10.54 -0.39
C ILE A 26 -4.06 -10.03 0.82
N VAL A 27 -4.28 -8.79 1.24
CA VAL A 27 -3.56 -8.22 2.37
C VAL A 27 -3.98 -8.87 3.68
N GLN A 28 -5.27 -9.18 3.88
CA GLN A 28 -5.73 -9.93 5.05
C GLN A 28 -5.05 -11.29 5.14
N TYR A 29 -4.96 -12.00 4.02
CA TYR A 29 -4.29 -13.30 3.98
C TYR A 29 -2.80 -13.21 4.35
N LEU A 30 -2.09 -12.18 3.86
CA LEU A 30 -0.70 -11.93 4.24
C LEU A 30 -0.58 -11.64 5.74
N TYR A 31 -1.49 -10.82 6.27
CA TYR A 31 -1.56 -10.47 7.68
C TYR A 31 -1.75 -11.73 8.55
N ASP A 32 -2.74 -12.56 8.23
CA ASP A 32 -3.04 -13.79 8.99
C ASP A 32 -1.88 -14.81 8.92
N CYS A 33 -1.15 -14.86 7.81
CA CYS A 33 0.02 -15.72 7.65
C CYS A 33 1.30 -15.14 8.28
N CYS A 34 1.24 -13.95 8.88
CA CYS A 34 2.41 -13.21 9.35
C CYS A 34 3.49 -13.04 8.26
N ILE A 35 3.05 -12.75 7.03
CA ILE A 35 3.91 -12.51 5.87
C ILE A 35 3.96 -11.01 5.56
N ILE A 36 5.17 -10.50 5.41
CA ILE A 36 5.48 -9.14 5.00
C ILE A 36 6.06 -9.19 3.59
N HIS A 37 5.26 -8.87 2.56
CA HIS A 37 5.67 -8.88 1.15
C HIS A 37 6.79 -7.88 0.80
N ARG A 38 6.82 -6.74 1.49
CA ARG A 38 7.71 -5.56 1.34
C ARG A 38 7.66 -4.80 0.00
N ASP A 39 7.27 -5.39 -1.13
CA ASP A 39 7.11 -4.66 -2.41
C ASP A 39 5.66 -4.69 -2.94
N LEU A 40 4.67 -4.32 -2.12
CA LEU A 40 3.27 -4.29 -2.56
C LEU A 40 3.03 -3.07 -3.47
N ARG A 41 2.76 -3.30 -4.76
CA ARG A 41 2.55 -2.25 -5.78
C ARG A 41 1.88 -2.80 -7.04
N PRO A 42 1.34 -1.93 -7.93
CA PRO A 42 0.61 -2.38 -9.12
C PRO A 42 1.38 -3.34 -10.03
N PRO A 43 2.69 -3.16 -10.31
CA PRO A 43 3.46 -4.13 -11.12
C PRO A 43 3.51 -5.55 -10.53
N ASN A 44 3.31 -5.70 -9.22
CA ASN A 44 3.32 -6.99 -8.53
C ASN A 44 1.90 -7.56 -8.34
N LEU A 45 0.89 -6.92 -8.93
CA LEU A 45 -0.46 -7.46 -9.03
C LEU A 45 -0.68 -7.94 -10.47
N MET A 46 -1.00 -9.22 -10.64
CA MET A 46 -1.43 -9.79 -11.92
C MET A 46 -2.95 -9.92 -11.95
N PHE A 47 -3.53 -9.80 -13.14
CA PHE A 47 -4.94 -10.03 -13.35
C PHE A 47 -5.19 -11.28 -14.20
N ASP A 48 -5.84 -12.28 -13.60
CA ASP A 48 -6.40 -13.42 -14.32
C ASP A 48 -7.73 -12.98 -14.96
N ARG A 49 -7.67 -12.63 -16.25
CA ARG A 49 -8.85 -12.19 -17.02
C ARG A 49 -9.98 -13.22 -17.06
N ARG A 50 -9.67 -14.52 -17.00
CA ARG A 50 -10.70 -15.57 -17.11
C ARG A 50 -11.47 -15.72 -15.81
N ARG A 51 -10.76 -15.65 -14.70
CA ARG A 51 -11.34 -15.77 -13.36
C ARG A 51 -11.78 -14.43 -12.78
N GLN A 52 -11.38 -13.32 -13.40
CA GLN A 52 -11.52 -11.97 -12.85
C GLN A 52 -10.91 -11.84 -11.46
N HIS A 53 -9.72 -12.43 -11.28
CA HIS A 53 -9.02 -12.47 -9.99
C HIS A 53 -7.72 -11.68 -10.05
N LEU A 54 -7.49 -10.87 -9.02
CA LEU A 54 -6.16 -10.37 -8.70
C LEU A 54 -5.30 -11.46 -8.06
N ILE A 55 -4.03 -11.47 -8.44
CA ILE A 55 -3.01 -12.37 -7.93
C ILE A 55 -1.80 -11.53 -7.55
N LEU A 56 -1.40 -11.55 -6.28
CA LEU A 56 -0.13 -10.99 -5.85
C LEU A 56 1.01 -11.90 -6.26
N ILE A 57 2.05 -11.32 -6.84
CA ILE A 57 3.26 -12.01 -7.29
C ILE A 57 4.50 -11.34 -6.70
N ASP A 58 5.66 -11.96 -6.90
CA ASP A 58 6.98 -11.39 -6.60
C ASP A 58 7.30 -11.26 -5.09
N PHE A 59 7.27 -12.40 -4.40
CA PHE A 59 7.67 -12.53 -3.00
C PHE A 59 9.20 -12.50 -2.78
N GLY A 60 9.98 -11.99 -3.74
CA GLY A 60 11.45 -11.96 -3.65
C GLY A 60 11.96 -11.11 -2.47
N PHE A 61 11.16 -10.13 -2.04
CA PHE A 61 11.41 -9.35 -0.83
C PHE A 61 10.60 -9.82 0.37
N ALA A 62 9.83 -10.90 0.31
CA ALA A 62 8.96 -11.27 1.42
C ALA A 62 9.75 -11.77 2.65
N LYS A 63 9.18 -11.55 3.84
CA LYS A 63 9.67 -12.04 5.14
C LYS A 63 8.51 -12.55 5.98
N THR A 64 8.75 -13.55 6.80
CA THR A 64 7.81 -13.97 7.86
C THR A 64 8.23 -13.35 9.17
N TYR A 65 7.27 -13.10 10.05
CA TYR A 65 7.53 -12.66 11.42
C TYR A 65 6.73 -13.49 12.42
N GLU A 66 7.19 -13.56 13.66
CA GLU A 66 6.35 -14.07 14.75
C GLU A 66 5.52 -12.92 15.31
N ILE A 67 4.28 -13.18 15.71
CA ILE A 67 3.33 -12.18 16.23
C ILE A 67 3.89 -11.42 17.46
N ASN A 68 4.89 -11.99 18.14
CA ASN A 68 5.56 -11.42 19.31
C ASN A 68 6.95 -10.82 19.00
N ASP A 69 7.43 -10.92 17.77
CA ASP A 69 8.71 -10.38 17.34
C ASP A 69 8.52 -8.93 16.87
N LEU A 70 8.25 -8.04 17.83
CA LEU A 70 8.01 -6.60 17.63
C LEU A 70 9.26 -5.86 17.10
N ALA A 71 10.42 -6.51 17.08
CA ALA A 71 11.72 -5.90 16.80
C ALA A 71 12.42 -6.53 15.58
N LEU A 72 11.67 -6.86 14.53
CA LEU A 72 12.32 -7.18 13.26
C LEU A 72 12.88 -5.91 12.63
N GLU A 73 14.20 -5.76 12.72
CA GLU A 73 14.98 -4.85 11.89
C GLU A 73 14.84 -5.26 10.41
N LEU A 74 13.74 -4.90 9.78
CA LEU A 74 13.57 -5.16 8.35
C LEU A 74 14.26 -4.04 7.58
N PRO A 75 15.30 -4.34 6.76
CA PRO A 75 15.72 -3.37 5.77
C PRO A 75 14.50 -3.05 4.89
N ILE A 76 14.26 -1.75 4.77
CA ILE A 76 13.23 -1.21 3.89
C ILE A 76 13.62 -1.56 2.46
N GLU A 77 12.83 -2.43 1.87
CA GLU A 77 12.89 -2.85 0.48
C GLU A 77 11.56 -2.48 -0.16
N GLY A 78 11.57 -2.08 -1.43
CA GLY A 78 10.35 -1.78 -2.19
C GLY A 78 10.32 -0.38 -2.80
N THR A 79 9.18 -0.03 -3.38
CA THR A 79 9.01 1.22 -4.14
C THR A 79 8.29 2.29 -3.30
N ILE A 80 9.02 3.31 -2.85
CA ILE A 80 8.59 4.34 -1.86
C ILE A 80 7.20 4.96 -2.10
N PRO A 81 6.82 5.39 -3.32
CA PRO A 81 5.59 6.16 -3.52
C PRO A 81 4.29 5.42 -3.16
N TYR A 82 4.33 4.09 -3.06
CA TYR A 82 3.19 3.26 -2.69
C TYR A 82 3.08 2.99 -1.17
N ALA A 83 4.09 3.39 -0.39
CA ALA A 83 4.18 3.08 1.03
C ALA A 83 3.17 3.84 1.89
N SER A 84 3.07 3.45 3.17
CA SER A 84 2.16 4.03 4.16
C SER A 84 2.64 5.40 4.69
N GLU A 85 1.75 6.16 5.33
CA GLU A 85 2.10 7.45 5.95
C GLU A 85 3.11 7.28 7.09
N ASN A 86 2.95 6.24 7.91
CA ASN A 86 3.86 5.96 9.02
C ASN A 86 5.27 5.62 8.53
N PHE A 87 5.39 4.99 7.36
CA PHE A 87 6.68 4.80 6.71
C PHE A 87 7.34 6.12 6.34
N PHE A 88 6.62 7.06 5.73
CA PHE A 88 7.20 8.37 5.39
C PHE A 88 7.63 9.13 6.65
N ARG A 89 6.76 9.18 7.66
CA ARG A 89 7.02 9.86 8.93
C ARG A 89 8.26 9.29 9.61
N PHE A 90 8.39 7.96 9.67
CA PHE A 90 9.56 7.31 10.24
C PHE A 90 10.84 7.70 9.51
N HIS A 91 10.87 7.68 8.18
CA HIS A 91 12.09 8.00 7.44
C HIS A 91 12.46 9.49 7.47
N LEU A 92 11.48 10.39 7.50
CA LEU A 92 11.74 11.82 7.69
C LEU A 92 12.42 12.06 9.03
N LYS A 93 11.87 11.47 10.09
CA LYS A 93 12.43 11.47 11.43
C LYS A 93 13.84 10.86 11.51
N LEU A 94 14.09 9.74 10.83
CA LEU A 94 15.44 9.17 10.72
C LEU A 94 16.41 10.17 10.06
N SER A 95 16.00 10.83 8.97
CA SER A 95 16.86 11.79 8.26
C SER A 95 17.19 13.05 9.08
N GLU A 96 16.35 13.36 10.07
CA GLU A 96 16.56 14.43 11.04
C GLU A 96 17.39 13.98 12.26
N ASN A 97 17.89 12.73 12.28
CA ASN A 97 18.55 12.08 13.43
C ASN A 97 17.67 12.05 14.69
N LEU A 98 16.35 12.05 14.55
CA LEU A 98 15.40 12.01 15.67
C LEU A 98 15.06 10.58 16.11
N PHE A 99 15.39 9.57 15.32
CA PHE A 99 15.08 8.15 15.55
C PHE A 99 16.27 7.27 15.15
N PHE A 100 16.40 6.10 15.77
CA PHE A 100 17.30 5.05 15.31
C PHE A 100 16.54 4.06 14.44
N LYS A 101 17.25 3.37 13.53
CA LYS A 101 16.65 2.38 12.63
C LYS A 101 15.91 1.25 13.39
N GLN A 102 16.32 0.99 14.63
CA GLN A 102 15.75 -0.01 15.54
C GLN A 102 14.37 0.37 16.10
N ASP A 103 13.95 1.61 15.94
CA ASP A 103 12.70 2.12 16.52
C ASP A 103 11.49 1.99 15.57
N TYR A 104 11.65 1.36 14.39
CA TYR A 104 10.52 1.10 13.50
C TYR A 104 9.80 -0.18 13.90
N GLU A 105 8.67 -0.02 14.58
CA GLU A 105 7.73 -1.11 14.75
C GLU A 105 6.94 -1.30 13.46
N TYR A 106 6.94 -2.54 12.95
CA TYR A 106 6.13 -2.88 11.81
C TYR A 106 4.65 -2.86 12.22
N GLU A 107 3.96 -1.76 11.89
CA GLU A 107 2.55 -1.64 12.21
C GLU A 107 1.69 -2.51 11.28
N ARG A 108 0.78 -3.27 11.89
CA ARG A 108 -0.21 -4.13 11.20
C ARG A 108 -1.02 -3.37 10.15
N THR A 109 -1.23 -2.08 10.37
CA THR A 109 -1.97 -1.13 9.53
C THR A 109 -1.23 -0.77 8.23
N PHE A 110 0.09 -0.99 8.16
CA PHE A 110 0.94 -0.60 7.04
C PHE A 110 0.43 -1.13 5.70
N TYR A 111 0.09 -2.43 5.62
CA TYR A 111 -0.31 -3.00 4.33
C TYR A 111 -1.68 -2.59 3.87
N LEU A 112 -2.61 -2.38 4.80
CA LEU A 112 -3.93 -1.87 4.44
C LEU A 112 -3.82 -0.46 3.89
N GLN A 113 -2.98 0.38 4.50
CA GLN A 113 -2.71 1.71 3.93
C GLN A 113 -2.06 1.60 2.54
N CYS A 114 -1.07 0.71 2.36
CA CYS A 114 -0.50 0.46 1.03
C CYS A 114 -1.55 -0.01 0.00
N ALA A 115 -2.48 -0.88 0.40
CA ALA A 115 -3.54 -1.36 -0.47
C ALA A 115 -4.50 -0.24 -0.89
N ILE A 116 -4.92 0.60 0.06
CA ILE A 116 -5.78 1.75 -0.27
C ILE A 116 -5.03 2.77 -1.14
N ASN A 117 -3.74 3.00 -0.89
CA ASN A 117 -2.90 3.83 -1.76
C ASN A 117 -2.87 3.29 -3.19
N ILE A 118 -2.69 1.98 -3.36
CA ILE A 118 -2.75 1.33 -4.68
C ILE A 118 -4.13 1.53 -5.33
N ILE A 119 -5.22 1.35 -4.59
CA ILE A 119 -6.57 1.57 -5.10
C ILE A 119 -6.72 3.01 -5.59
N MET A 120 -6.27 3.99 -4.82
CA MET A 120 -6.30 5.41 -5.20
C MET A 120 -5.48 5.67 -6.46
N ILE A 121 -4.24 5.17 -6.56
CA ILE A 121 -3.38 5.31 -7.75
C ILE A 121 -4.03 4.69 -8.99
N MET A 122 -4.68 3.55 -8.82
CA MET A 122 -5.34 2.87 -9.93
C MET A 122 -6.62 3.58 -10.33
N LYS A 123 -7.30 4.29 -9.42
CA LYS A 123 -8.52 5.03 -9.75
C LYS A 123 -8.27 6.43 -10.32
N ASP A 124 -7.28 7.11 -9.79
CA ASP A 124 -7.09 8.54 -9.99
C ASP A 124 -5.84 8.79 -10.85
N THR A 125 -6.06 9.32 -12.05
CA THR A 125 -4.98 9.63 -13.00
C THR A 125 -4.08 10.74 -12.49
N TYR A 126 -4.61 11.72 -11.75
CA TYR A 126 -3.78 12.79 -11.18
C TYR A 126 -2.81 12.23 -10.14
N ILE A 127 -3.28 11.36 -9.24
CA ILE A 127 -2.41 10.69 -8.27
C ILE A 127 -1.34 9.88 -9.01
N ARG A 128 -1.72 9.13 -10.04
CA ARG A 128 -0.78 8.34 -10.85
C ARG A 128 0.31 9.20 -11.51
N ASP A 129 -0.07 10.30 -12.14
CA ASP A 129 0.87 11.21 -12.80
C ASP A 129 1.86 11.80 -11.79
N LYS A 130 1.39 12.13 -10.57
CA LYS A 130 2.27 12.56 -9.47
C LYS A 130 3.24 11.47 -9.06
N ILE A 131 2.78 10.24 -8.87
CA ILE A 131 3.65 9.09 -8.55
C ILE A 131 4.70 8.88 -9.65
N ASP A 132 4.32 8.97 -10.92
CA ASP A 132 5.26 8.82 -12.04
C ASP A 132 6.30 9.93 -12.10
N SER A 133 5.98 11.15 -11.64
CA SER A 133 6.96 12.22 -11.46
C SER A 133 7.91 12.00 -10.27
N ILE A 134 7.50 11.25 -9.25
CA ILE A 134 8.30 10.96 -8.05
C ILE A 134 9.28 9.80 -8.28
N LYS A 135 8.86 8.76 -9.02
CA LYS A 135 9.69 7.58 -9.34
C LYS A 135 11.12 7.91 -9.82
N PRO A 136 11.35 8.84 -10.76
CA PRO A 136 12.68 9.13 -11.31
C PRO A 136 13.57 10.00 -10.42
N LEU A 137 13.09 10.51 -9.28
CA LEU A 137 13.93 11.29 -8.37
C LEU A 137 15.18 10.48 -7.96
N SER A 138 16.32 11.14 -7.77
CA SER A 138 17.59 10.46 -7.51
C SER A 138 17.77 10.11 -6.04
N SER A 139 17.27 10.96 -5.13
CA SER A 139 17.40 10.76 -3.68
C SER A 139 16.21 10.01 -3.08
N VAL A 140 16.50 9.09 -2.16
CA VAL A 140 15.48 8.45 -1.30
C VAL A 140 14.73 9.49 -0.47
N HIS A 141 15.45 10.47 0.08
CA HIS A 141 14.84 11.53 0.90
C HIS A 141 13.86 12.39 0.09
N GLU A 142 14.22 12.78 -1.14
CA GLU A 142 13.33 13.54 -2.03
C GLU A 142 12.06 12.75 -2.36
N LYS A 143 12.18 11.44 -2.61
CA LYS A 143 11.03 10.55 -2.84
C LYS A 143 10.11 10.51 -1.64
N ILE A 144 10.66 10.38 -0.44
CA ILE A 144 9.87 10.35 0.80
C ILE A 144 9.13 11.66 0.99
N LEU A 145 9.81 12.81 0.87
CA LEU A 145 9.20 14.12 1.04
C LEU A 145 8.06 14.36 0.04
N ALA A 146 8.32 14.06 -1.25
CA ALA A 146 7.31 14.22 -2.30
C ALA A 146 6.12 13.26 -2.13
N SER A 147 6.37 12.01 -1.72
CA SER A 147 5.31 11.02 -1.46
C SER A 147 4.48 11.41 -0.24
N SER A 148 5.13 11.84 0.85
CA SER A 148 4.45 12.33 2.06
C SER A 148 3.51 13.48 1.71
N LYS A 149 4.01 14.46 0.94
CA LYS A 149 3.21 15.62 0.55
C LYS A 149 2.05 15.26 -0.37
N LEU A 150 2.24 14.33 -1.30
CA LEU A 150 1.17 13.82 -2.15
C LEU A 150 0.04 13.21 -1.31
N TRP A 151 0.38 12.29 -0.41
CA TRP A 151 -0.62 11.57 0.37
C TRP A 151 -1.31 12.44 1.42
N GLU A 152 -0.63 13.45 1.96
CA GLU A 152 -1.26 14.51 2.76
C GLU A 152 -2.33 15.26 1.97
N ASN A 153 -2.01 15.71 0.75
CA ASN A 153 -2.98 16.42 -0.07
C ASN A 153 -4.18 15.52 -0.44
N VAL A 154 -3.94 14.25 -0.81
CA VAL A 154 -5.02 13.28 -1.10
C VAL A 154 -5.91 13.08 0.13
N LYS A 155 -5.32 13.03 1.33
CA LYS A 155 -6.04 12.93 2.60
C LYS A 155 -6.92 14.14 2.87
N GLU A 156 -6.44 15.35 2.57
CA GLU A 156 -7.20 16.60 2.75
C GLU A 156 -8.36 16.73 1.74
N GLU A 157 -8.14 16.30 0.49
CA GLU A 157 -9.09 16.48 -0.61
C GLU A 157 -10.14 15.36 -0.69
N ASN A 158 -9.82 14.14 -0.27
CA ASN A 158 -10.70 12.97 -0.39
C ASN A 158 -11.20 12.47 0.96
N LYS A 159 -12.44 12.86 1.31
CA LYS A 159 -13.09 12.48 2.59
C LYS A 159 -13.26 10.98 2.77
N ASN A 160 -13.52 10.22 1.70
CA ASN A 160 -13.73 8.78 1.79
C ASN A 160 -12.41 8.04 2.03
N TYR A 161 -11.33 8.50 1.38
CA TYR A 161 -9.98 8.03 1.66
C TYR A 161 -9.56 8.36 3.10
N PHE A 162 -9.81 9.59 3.59
CA PHE A 162 -9.54 9.96 4.98
C PHE A 162 -10.26 9.06 5.99
N LYS A 163 -11.57 8.83 5.83
CA LYS A 163 -12.34 7.93 6.70
C LYS A 163 -11.77 6.51 6.72
N LEU A 164 -11.37 5.99 5.56
CA LEU A 164 -10.74 4.66 5.49
C LEU A 164 -9.40 4.61 6.22
N LEU A 165 -8.60 5.69 6.17
CA LEU A 165 -7.39 5.77 6.99
C LEU A 165 -7.69 5.78 8.49
N GLU A 166 -8.74 6.48 8.92
CA GLU A 166 -9.16 6.47 10.33
C GLU A 166 -9.58 5.07 10.77
N LEU A 167 -10.33 4.33 9.93
CA LEU A 167 -10.70 2.95 10.22
C LEU A 167 -9.45 2.05 10.30
N ILE A 168 -8.51 2.20 9.37
CA ILE A 168 -7.25 1.46 9.36
C ILE A 168 -6.41 1.73 10.61
N ASN A 169 -6.36 2.97 11.08
CA ASN A 169 -5.56 3.30 12.26
C ASN A 169 -6.14 2.74 13.57
N ASN A 170 -7.40 2.34 13.57
CA ASN A 170 -8.09 1.77 14.73
C ASN A 170 -8.21 0.23 14.68
N LEU A 171 -7.53 -0.43 13.74
CA LEU A 171 -7.57 -1.89 13.62
C LEU A 171 -6.91 -2.57 14.82
N THR A 172 -7.55 -3.64 15.29
CA THR A 172 -7.08 -4.45 16.42
C THR A 172 -6.98 -5.93 16.06
N GLU A 173 -7.78 -6.43 15.12
CA GLU A 173 -7.87 -7.84 14.77
C GLU A 173 -8.17 -8.07 13.27
N SER A 174 -8.05 -9.33 12.82
CA SER A 174 -8.26 -9.68 11.40
C SER A 174 -9.70 -9.43 10.93
N SER A 175 -10.70 -9.60 11.81
CA SER A 175 -12.12 -9.31 11.52
C SER A 175 -12.36 -7.89 11.04
N ASP A 176 -11.52 -6.94 11.44
CA ASP A 176 -11.67 -5.54 11.05
C ASP A 176 -11.43 -5.31 9.55
N PHE A 177 -10.75 -6.23 8.85
CA PHE A 177 -10.56 -6.17 7.40
C PHE A 177 -11.88 -6.27 6.64
N ASP A 178 -12.88 -6.98 7.16
CA ASP A 178 -14.20 -7.08 6.53
C ASP A 178 -14.90 -5.71 6.49
N VAL A 179 -14.72 -4.88 7.52
CA VAL A 179 -15.24 -3.52 7.58
C VAL A 179 -14.57 -2.67 6.49
N ILE A 180 -13.24 -2.71 6.41
CA ILE A 180 -12.48 -1.99 5.38
C ILE A 180 -12.90 -2.43 3.97
N LYS A 181 -13.08 -3.73 3.76
CA LYS A 181 -13.52 -4.31 2.49
C LYS A 181 -14.92 -3.83 2.08
N GLN A 182 -15.82 -3.65 3.05
CA GLN A 182 -17.16 -3.11 2.79
C GLN A 182 -17.09 -1.62 2.46
N ASP A 183 -16.28 -0.86 3.19
CA ASP A 183 -16.22 0.59 3.08
C ASP A 183 -15.39 1.08 1.89
N VAL A 184 -14.54 0.23 1.30
CA VAL A 184 -13.77 0.55 0.08
C VAL A 184 -14.67 0.96 -1.10
N LYS A 185 -15.95 0.56 -1.10
CA LYS A 185 -16.94 0.98 -2.10
C LYS A 185 -17.15 2.49 -2.12
N HIS A 186 -16.98 3.17 -0.98
CA HIS A 186 -17.17 4.61 -0.89
C HIS A 186 -16.10 5.39 -1.65
N LEU A 187 -14.95 4.78 -1.96
CA LEU A 187 -13.98 5.36 -2.90
C LEU A 187 -14.50 5.43 -4.35
N TYR A 188 -15.64 4.76 -4.64
CA TYR A 188 -16.31 4.71 -5.93
C TYR A 188 -17.59 5.52 -6.00
N GLU A 189 -17.96 6.18 -4.92
CA GLU A 189 -19.08 7.12 -4.90
C GLU A 189 -18.53 8.51 -5.21
N ASP A 190 -19.12 9.18 -6.21
CA ASP A 190 -18.76 10.53 -6.67
C ASP A 190 -19.17 11.62 -5.67
#